data_AF-Q6QUT9-F1
#
_entry.id   AF-Q6QUT9-F1
#
_cell.length_a   1.000
_cell.length_b   1.000
_cell.length_c   1.000
_cell.angle_alpha   90.00
_cell.angle_beta   90.00
_cell.angle_gamma   90.00
#
_symmetry.space_group_name_H-M   'P 1'
#
loop_
_entity.id
_entity.type
_entity.pdbx_description
1 polymer ?
#
loop_
_entity_poly.entity_id
_entity_poly.type
_entity_poly.pdbx_seq_one_letter_code
_entity_poly.pdbx_strand_id
1 'polypeptide(L)'
;MFNNRIRTAALAGAIAISTAASGVAIPAFAQETNPTFNINNGFNDADGSTIQPVEPVNHTEETLRDLTDSTGAYLEEFQYGNVEEIVEAYLQVQASADGFDPSEQAAYEAFEAARVRASQELAASAETITKTRESVAYALKADREATADFEAYLSALRQVSVINDLIADANAKNKTDFAEIELYDVLYTDADISGDAPLLAPAYKELKDLQAEVDADFEWLGEFAIDNNEDNYVIRTHIPAVEALKAAIDSLVDTVEPLRADAIAKNIEAQKSDVMVRQLFLERATAQRDTLRVVEAIFATAARYVELYESDENVNVEGDTLRNHYVALLPTLFGAAFFNIDILDDADEAAELYYLEWDTDLGTNDEDAAYAEEKRQFALLTYAKVFINGIWQEEVKYVQNLDDGARAEAARVEAERLADEAYRAEQLRIAQEAADAQKAIADALAKEAENGNNNGGDNSSDDKETGSSDIGSWGPFAAIAAIIAAIAAIFPFLSGIVKF
;
A
#
# COMPACT_ATOMS: atom_id res chain seq x y z
N MET A 1 -8.66 -20.99 -26.52
CA MET A 1 -7.56 -20.42 -27.33
C MET A 1 -6.45 -20.02 -26.37
N PHE A 2 -5.25 -20.56 -26.62
CA PHE A 2 -3.95 -20.41 -25.93
C PHE A 2 -3.91 -20.70 -24.42
N ASN A 3 -3.69 -21.93 -23.93
CA ASN A 3 -2.49 -22.80 -23.89
C ASN A 3 -1.26 -22.30 -23.09
N ASN A 4 -0.99 -23.06 -22.01
CA ASN A 4 0.28 -23.51 -21.40
C ASN A 4 1.10 -22.53 -20.53
N ARG A 5 1.21 -22.84 -19.23
CA ARG A 5 2.32 -23.58 -18.54
C ARG A 5 3.64 -22.77 -18.60
N ILE A 6 4.24 -22.36 -17.49
CA ILE A 6 5.04 -23.23 -16.59
C ILE A 6 5.17 -22.54 -15.21
N ARG A 7 4.93 -23.33 -14.15
CA ARG A 7 5.42 -23.08 -12.79
C ARG A 7 6.87 -23.58 -12.71
N THR A 8 7.69 -22.85 -11.96
CA THR A 8 8.88 -23.33 -11.24
C THR A 8 10.19 -23.40 -12.04
N ALA A 9 11.10 -22.45 -11.78
CA ALA A 9 12.25 -22.68 -10.89
C ALA A 9 13.08 -21.40 -10.76
N ALA A 10 13.54 -21.13 -9.54
CA ALA A 10 14.61 -20.21 -9.23
C ALA A 10 15.81 -20.40 -10.17
N LEU A 11 16.44 -19.30 -10.58
CA LEU A 11 17.85 -18.98 -10.33
C LEU A 11 18.34 -17.92 -11.34
N ALA A 12 19.07 -16.93 -10.80
CA ALA A 12 19.93 -15.96 -11.48
C ALA A 12 19.21 -14.78 -12.17
N GLY A 13 19.57 -13.53 -11.95
CA GLY A 13 20.69 -12.94 -11.22
C GLY A 13 20.23 -11.61 -10.61
N ALA A 14 20.79 -11.15 -9.50
CA ALA A 14 22.06 -10.45 -9.61
C ALA A 14 22.03 -9.37 -10.71
N ILE A 15 21.16 -8.37 -10.55
CA ILE A 15 21.34 -6.96 -10.95
C ILE A 15 20.51 -6.16 -9.92
N ALA A 16 21.02 -5.39 -8.96
CA ALA A 16 22.38 -5.00 -8.68
C ALA A 16 22.45 -4.44 -7.23
N ILE A 17 23.19 -5.12 -6.35
CA ILE A 17 24.12 -4.41 -5.46
C ILE A 17 25.25 -3.95 -6.39
N SER A 18 25.00 -2.91 -7.19
CA SER A 18 25.97 -2.18 -8.01
C SER A 18 25.29 -1.00 -8.75
N THR A 19 24.76 -0.06 -7.98
CA THR A 19 25.07 1.36 -8.21
C THR A 19 25.62 1.94 -6.91
N ALA A 20 26.53 1.20 -6.27
CA ALA A 20 27.59 1.83 -5.51
C ALA A 20 28.56 2.45 -6.53
N ALA A 21 28.17 3.63 -7.03
CA ALA A 21 28.94 4.67 -7.72
C ALA A 21 27.99 5.39 -8.71
N SER A 22 27.43 6.53 -8.29
CA SER A 22 26.57 7.47 -9.05
C SER A 22 25.18 6.97 -9.48
N GLY A 23 24.13 7.73 -9.14
CA GLY A 23 22.81 7.64 -9.80
C GLY A 23 21.65 7.27 -8.85
N VAL A 24 21.06 8.32 -8.26
CA VAL A 24 19.83 8.36 -7.48
C VAL A 24 18.70 7.51 -8.11
N ALA A 25 18.18 6.52 -7.36
CA ALA A 25 16.90 5.88 -7.65
C ALA A 25 15.85 6.45 -6.68
N ILE A 26 15.02 7.37 -7.17
CA ILE A 26 13.92 8.00 -6.44
C ILE A 26 12.70 7.05 -6.43
N PRO A 27 12.00 6.84 -5.29
CA PRO A 27 10.78 6.03 -5.27
C PRO A 27 9.67 6.62 -6.15
N ALA A 28 8.90 5.75 -6.81
CA ALA A 28 7.75 6.16 -7.60
C ALA A 28 6.63 6.69 -6.68
N PHE A 29 6.46 8.02 -6.63
CA PHE A 29 5.34 8.70 -5.99
C PHE A 29 4.09 8.57 -6.87
N ALA A 30 3.39 7.44 -6.78
CA ALA A 30 2.05 7.29 -7.32
C ALA A 30 1.06 7.27 -6.16
N GLN A 31 0.57 8.44 -5.77
CA GLN A 31 -0.72 8.56 -5.10
C GLN A 31 -1.80 8.52 -6.18
N GLU A 32 -2.82 7.67 -6.03
CA GLU A 32 -3.96 7.69 -6.93
C GLU A 32 -4.66 9.06 -6.81
N THR A 33 -4.69 9.81 -7.91
CA THR A 33 -5.29 11.15 -8.02
C THR A 33 -6.83 11.14 -7.95
N ASN A 34 -7.42 9.97 -7.70
CA ASN A 34 -8.79 9.80 -7.27
C ASN A 34 -8.77 8.88 -6.05
N PRO A 35 -8.95 9.39 -4.82
CA PRO A 35 -9.33 8.50 -3.74
C PRO A 35 -10.71 7.96 -4.10
N THR A 36 -10.75 6.78 -4.70
CA THR A 36 -11.96 5.97 -4.63
C THR A 36 -12.06 5.58 -3.17
N PHE A 37 -12.74 6.41 -2.37
CA PHE A 37 -13.19 6.02 -1.04
C PHE A 37 -14.17 4.87 -1.27
N ASN A 38 -13.66 3.66 -1.36
CA ASN A 38 -14.51 2.48 -1.26
C ASN A 38 -15.00 2.46 0.18
N ILE A 39 -16.20 2.98 0.39
CA ILE A 39 -16.86 2.93 1.68
C ILE A 39 -17.53 1.56 1.76
N ASN A 40 -16.88 0.60 2.40
CA ASN A 40 -17.53 -0.65 2.79
C ASN A 40 -17.99 -0.54 4.25
N ASN A 41 -19.28 -0.72 4.49
CA ASN A 41 -19.91 -0.65 5.83
C ASN A 41 -19.68 0.67 6.61
N GLY A 42 -19.52 1.80 5.92
CA GLY A 42 -19.46 3.13 6.56
C GLY A 42 -18.06 3.61 6.97
N PHE A 43 -17.01 2.83 6.72
CA PHE A 43 -15.60 3.18 6.95
C PHE A 43 -14.85 3.38 5.64
N ASN A 44 -13.81 4.23 5.64
CA ASN A 44 -12.92 4.38 4.50
C ASN A 44 -12.16 3.07 4.23
N ASP A 45 -12.05 2.66 2.98
CA ASP A 45 -10.96 1.77 2.56
C ASP A 45 -9.63 2.45 2.87
N ALA A 46 -8.76 1.73 3.59
CA ALA A 46 -7.44 2.19 3.97
C ALA A 46 -6.69 2.69 2.73
N ASP A 47 -6.36 3.98 2.72
CA ASP A 47 -5.45 4.70 1.81
C ASP A 47 -5.62 4.61 0.28
N GLY A 48 -6.69 4.00 -0.25
CA GLY A 48 -6.84 3.81 -1.69
C GLY A 48 -5.83 2.84 -2.32
N SER A 49 -5.08 2.05 -1.53
CA SER A 49 -4.23 0.99 -2.07
C SER A 49 -5.01 -0.31 -2.33
N THR A 50 -4.65 -1.01 -3.41
CA THR A 50 -5.27 -2.26 -3.85
C THR A 50 -4.93 -3.49 -2.99
N ILE A 51 -4.30 -3.31 -1.82
CA ILE A 51 -3.85 -4.42 -0.96
C ILE A 51 -4.99 -4.79 -0.01
N GLN A 52 -5.81 -5.73 -0.47
CA GLN A 52 -6.84 -6.44 0.30
C GLN A 52 -6.61 -7.96 0.14
N PRO A 53 -6.72 -8.80 1.20
CA PRO A 53 -7.03 -8.50 2.62
C PRO A 53 -5.82 -8.68 3.57
N VAL A 54 -5.88 -8.03 4.74
CA VAL A 54 -4.92 -8.19 5.86
C VAL A 54 -5.54 -9.09 6.94
N GLU A 55 -4.76 -9.99 7.54
CA GLU A 55 -5.26 -10.91 8.57
C GLU A 55 -5.58 -10.17 9.89
N PRO A 56 -6.63 -10.53 10.64
CA PRO A 56 -6.94 -9.89 11.92
C PRO A 56 -5.91 -10.23 12.99
N VAL A 57 -5.17 -9.22 13.49
CA VAL A 57 -4.17 -9.37 14.56
C VAL A 57 -4.42 -8.32 15.63
N ASN A 58 -4.45 -8.75 16.89
CA ASN A 58 -4.65 -7.83 18.01
C ASN A 58 -3.34 -7.09 18.36
N HIS A 59 -3.22 -5.85 17.89
CA HIS A 59 -2.26 -4.89 18.42
C HIS A 59 -2.97 -3.97 19.41
N THR A 60 -2.45 -3.86 20.64
CA THR A 60 -3.08 -3.04 21.69
C THR A 60 -3.06 -1.56 21.32
N GLU A 61 -4.03 -0.81 21.83
CA GLU A 61 -4.10 0.65 21.63
C GLU A 61 -2.82 1.36 22.11
N GLU A 62 -2.26 0.92 23.24
CA GLU A 62 -0.95 1.39 23.72
C GLU A 62 0.17 1.14 22.70
N THR A 63 0.22 -0.04 22.09
CA THR A 63 1.24 -0.35 21.06
C THR A 63 1.07 0.56 19.83
N LEU A 64 -0.17 0.79 19.40
CA LEU A 64 -0.45 1.64 18.24
C LEU A 64 -0.14 3.12 18.52
N ARG A 65 -0.45 3.57 19.74
CA ARG A 65 -0.10 4.90 20.23
C ARG A 65 1.41 5.07 20.22
N ASP A 66 2.17 4.19 20.88
CA ASP A 66 3.62 4.31 20.99
C ASP A 66 4.31 4.29 19.59
N LEU A 67 3.78 3.50 18.64
CA LEU A 67 4.27 3.49 17.27
C LEU A 67 4.01 4.82 16.54
N THR A 68 2.81 5.39 16.69
CA THR A 68 2.44 6.66 16.04
C THR A 68 3.10 7.87 16.74
N ASP A 69 3.28 7.83 18.06
CA ASP A 69 4.02 8.85 18.83
C ASP A 69 5.49 8.87 18.46
N SER A 70 6.10 7.71 18.22
CA SER A 70 7.50 7.65 17.75
C SER A 70 7.68 8.38 16.42
N THR A 71 6.73 8.24 15.49
CA THR A 71 6.75 8.99 14.23
C THR A 71 6.44 10.47 14.43
N GLY A 72 5.50 10.80 15.32
CA GLY A 72 5.19 12.18 15.71
C GLY A 72 6.41 12.92 16.25
N ALA A 73 7.16 12.30 17.17
CA ALA A 73 8.38 12.88 17.73
C ALA A 73 9.46 13.17 16.67
N TYR A 74 9.58 12.32 15.64
CA TYR A 74 10.47 12.61 14.52
C TYR A 74 10.00 13.81 13.69
N LEU A 75 8.70 13.94 13.45
CA LEU A 75 8.14 15.08 12.72
C LEU A 75 8.25 16.39 13.51
N GLU A 76 8.09 16.34 14.83
CA GLU A 76 8.35 17.46 15.73
C GLU A 76 9.83 17.89 15.67
N GLU A 77 10.77 16.93 15.71
CA GLU A 77 12.20 17.19 15.49
C GLU A 77 12.47 17.80 14.11
N PHE A 78 11.71 17.42 13.07
CA PHE A 78 11.82 18.04 11.75
C PHE A 78 11.35 19.50 11.77
N GLN A 79 10.24 19.81 12.44
CA GLN A 79 9.63 21.14 12.49
C GLN A 79 10.46 22.14 13.30
N TYR A 80 10.94 21.73 14.49
CA TYR A 80 11.65 22.61 15.42
C TYR A 80 13.16 22.42 15.42
N GLY A 81 13.65 21.36 14.77
CA GLY A 81 15.08 21.09 14.68
C GLY A 81 15.77 21.85 13.56
N ASN A 82 17.05 21.56 13.41
CA ASN A 82 17.93 22.25 12.47
C ASN A 82 17.85 21.65 11.05
N VAL A 83 16.74 21.00 10.64
CA VAL A 83 16.70 20.30 9.34
C VAL A 83 16.78 21.29 8.18
N GLU A 84 16.05 22.40 8.25
CA GLU A 84 16.19 23.49 7.27
C GLU A 84 17.63 24.00 7.25
N GLU A 85 18.25 24.21 8.41
CA GLU A 85 19.67 24.61 8.51
C GLU A 85 20.62 23.56 7.91
N ILE A 86 20.35 22.26 8.09
CA ILE A 86 21.14 21.16 7.53
C ILE A 86 21.05 21.18 6.01
N VAL A 87 19.83 21.34 5.47
CA VAL A 87 19.61 21.46 4.03
C VAL A 87 20.31 22.70 3.49
N GLU A 88 20.09 23.87 4.08
CA GLU A 88 20.75 25.11 3.68
C GLU A 88 22.29 25.01 3.73
N ALA A 89 22.84 24.45 4.80
CA ALA A 89 24.29 24.26 4.94
C ALA A 89 24.81 23.35 3.83
N TYR A 90 24.14 22.22 3.55
CA TYR A 90 24.51 21.32 2.46
C TYR A 90 24.47 22.00 1.08
N LEU A 91 23.43 22.79 0.80
CA LEU A 91 23.31 23.55 -0.45
C LEU A 91 24.44 24.58 -0.61
N GLN A 92 24.89 25.21 0.48
CA GLN A 92 25.99 26.18 0.48
C GLN A 92 27.34 25.52 0.25
N VAL A 93 27.59 24.38 0.92
CA VAL A 93 28.82 23.59 0.75
C VAL A 93 29.06 23.23 -0.71
N GLN A 94 28.01 22.79 -1.39
CA GLN A 94 28.10 22.32 -2.77
C GLN A 94 28.14 23.45 -3.79
N ALA A 95 27.94 24.69 -3.36
CA ALA A 95 28.12 25.88 -4.20
C ALA A 95 29.54 26.49 -4.07
N SER A 96 30.42 25.91 -3.25
CA SER A 96 31.78 26.40 -3.06
C SER A 96 32.74 25.91 -4.16
N ALA A 97 33.68 26.75 -4.58
CA ALA A 97 34.59 26.48 -5.69
C ALA A 97 35.87 25.71 -5.29
N ASP A 98 36.11 25.51 -3.98
CA ASP A 98 37.40 25.09 -3.45
C ASP A 98 37.46 23.61 -3.01
N GLY A 99 36.35 22.88 -3.10
CA GLY A 99 36.25 21.47 -2.69
C GLY A 99 36.25 21.25 -1.17
N PHE A 100 35.66 20.14 -0.74
CA PHE A 100 35.32 19.81 0.66
C PHE A 100 36.38 20.16 1.72
N ASP A 101 36.22 21.28 2.43
CA ASP A 101 36.88 21.59 3.71
C ASP A 101 36.26 20.74 4.87
N PRO A 102 36.98 20.43 5.97
CA PRO A 102 36.41 19.74 7.14
C PRO A 102 35.05 20.24 7.65
N SER A 103 34.71 21.52 7.48
CA SER A 103 33.37 22.06 7.80
C SER A 103 32.29 21.70 6.76
N GLU A 104 32.71 21.51 5.51
CA GLU A 104 31.87 21.10 4.38
C GLU A 104 31.54 19.60 4.44
N GLN A 105 32.54 18.78 4.82
CA GLN A 105 32.37 17.33 5.03
C GLN A 105 31.35 17.06 6.14
N ALA A 106 31.38 17.86 7.21
CA ALA A 106 30.44 17.73 8.33
C ALA A 106 28.99 18.01 7.91
N ALA A 107 28.75 19.02 7.05
CA ALA A 107 27.41 19.31 6.56
C ALA A 107 26.88 18.21 5.62
N TYR A 108 27.74 17.67 4.74
CA TYR A 108 27.38 16.51 3.90
C TYR A 108 27.03 15.28 4.74
N GLU A 109 27.85 14.96 5.73
CA GLU A 109 27.59 13.83 6.64
C GLU A 109 26.30 14.01 7.44
N ALA A 110 26.02 15.23 7.92
CA ALA A 110 24.77 15.55 8.61
C ALA A 110 23.55 15.43 7.69
N PHE A 111 23.65 15.94 6.46
CA PHE A 111 22.59 15.85 5.46
C PHE A 111 22.30 14.40 5.07
N GLU A 112 23.33 13.60 4.78
CA GLU A 112 23.16 12.18 4.45
C GLU A 112 22.58 11.40 5.62
N ALA A 113 23.01 11.68 6.85
CA ALA A 113 22.42 11.06 8.04
C ALA A 113 20.93 11.42 8.19
N ALA A 114 20.56 12.69 7.98
CA ALA A 114 19.18 13.14 8.05
C ALA A 114 18.30 12.53 6.94
N ARG A 115 18.81 12.45 5.71
CA ARG A 115 18.16 11.80 4.57
C ARG A 115 17.93 10.31 4.81
N VAL A 116 18.95 9.60 5.29
CA VAL A 116 18.85 8.17 5.62
C VAL A 116 17.83 7.95 6.73
N ARG A 117 17.81 8.80 7.77
CA ARG A 117 16.81 8.74 8.83
C ARG A 117 15.40 8.96 8.28
N ALA A 118 15.18 9.97 7.43
CA ALA A 118 13.87 10.21 6.80
C ALA A 118 13.34 8.98 6.04
N SER A 119 14.18 8.33 5.24
CA SER A 119 13.78 7.09 4.53
C SER A 119 13.54 5.91 5.48
N GLN A 120 14.25 5.82 6.60
CA GLN A 120 13.99 4.80 7.64
C GLN A 120 12.63 5.03 8.33
N GLU A 121 12.31 6.27 8.68
CA GLU A 121 11.02 6.64 9.27
C GLU A 121 9.87 6.39 8.28
N LEU A 122 10.05 6.73 6.99
CA LEU A 122 9.06 6.42 5.96
C LEU A 122 8.85 4.90 5.82
N ALA A 123 9.92 4.10 5.86
CA ALA A 123 9.79 2.65 5.83
C ALA A 123 9.08 2.09 7.08
N ALA A 124 9.39 2.62 8.27
CA ALA A 124 8.74 2.25 9.51
C ALA A 124 7.23 2.61 9.50
N SER A 125 6.87 3.76 8.93
CA SER A 125 5.46 4.19 8.82
C SER A 125 4.58 3.19 8.04
N ALA A 126 5.14 2.52 7.03
CA ALA A 126 4.41 1.49 6.29
C ALA A 126 4.10 0.24 7.14
N GLU A 127 5.03 -0.14 8.03
CA GLU A 127 4.80 -1.20 9.01
C GLU A 127 3.75 -0.78 10.05
N THR A 128 3.83 0.46 10.55
CA THR A 128 2.83 1.01 11.48
C THR A 128 1.43 0.99 10.88
N ILE A 129 1.27 1.43 9.62
CA ILE A 129 -0.01 1.36 8.88
C ILE A 129 -0.51 -0.09 8.74
N THR A 130 0.40 -1.04 8.51
CA THR A 130 0.01 -2.46 8.43
C THR A 130 -0.54 -2.95 9.76
N LYS A 131 0.15 -2.67 10.87
CA LYS A 131 -0.30 -3.05 12.22
C LYS A 131 -1.63 -2.41 12.61
N THR A 132 -1.84 -1.13 12.29
CA THR A 132 -3.12 -0.46 12.56
C THR A 132 -4.25 -1.08 11.74
N ARG A 133 -4.02 -1.46 10.47
CA ARG A 133 -5.02 -2.20 9.66
C ARG A 133 -5.39 -3.56 10.24
N GLU A 134 -4.39 -4.35 10.62
CA GLU A 134 -4.61 -5.66 11.26
C GLU A 134 -5.43 -5.51 12.55
N SER A 135 -5.15 -4.44 13.31
CA SER A 135 -5.81 -4.11 14.56
C SER A 135 -7.27 -3.69 14.37
N VAL A 136 -7.57 -2.85 13.37
CA VAL A 136 -8.94 -2.49 12.98
C VAL A 136 -9.72 -3.74 12.55
N ALA A 137 -9.12 -4.59 11.72
CA ALA A 137 -9.75 -5.84 11.27
C ALA A 137 -10.06 -6.78 12.45
N TYR A 138 -9.17 -6.85 13.45
CA TYR A 138 -9.40 -7.61 14.67
C TYR A 138 -10.60 -7.07 15.47
N ALA A 139 -10.65 -5.77 15.72
CA ALA A 139 -11.73 -5.16 16.49
C ALA A 139 -13.09 -5.31 15.78
N LEU A 140 -13.14 -5.09 14.46
CA LEU A 140 -14.36 -5.31 13.66
C LEU A 140 -14.84 -6.76 13.72
N LYS A 141 -13.91 -7.72 13.76
CA LYS A 141 -14.26 -9.13 13.90
C LYS A 141 -14.83 -9.40 15.29
N ALA A 142 -14.19 -8.90 16.35
CA ALA A 142 -14.66 -9.06 17.72
C ALA A 142 -16.07 -8.48 17.91
N ASP A 143 -16.34 -7.28 17.42
CA ASP A 143 -17.66 -6.63 17.47
C ASP A 143 -18.74 -7.44 16.74
N ARG A 144 -18.42 -7.95 15.54
CA ARG A 144 -19.36 -8.79 14.77
C ARG A 144 -19.68 -10.10 15.49
N GLU A 145 -18.67 -10.74 16.07
CA GLU A 145 -18.86 -11.97 16.82
C GLU A 145 -19.64 -11.71 18.13
N ALA A 146 -19.41 -10.59 18.81
CA ALA A 146 -20.18 -10.18 19.99
C ALA A 146 -21.64 -9.85 19.64
N THR A 147 -21.88 -9.12 18.55
CA THR A 147 -23.23 -8.78 18.07
C THR A 147 -24.02 -10.04 17.70
N ALA A 148 -23.41 -10.97 16.96
CA ALA A 148 -24.07 -12.21 16.56
C ALA A 148 -24.50 -13.06 17.79
N ASP A 149 -23.65 -13.13 18.82
CA ASP A 149 -23.97 -13.87 20.04
C ASP A 149 -25.00 -13.15 20.92
N PHE A 150 -24.94 -11.83 20.99
CA PHE A 150 -25.98 -11.02 21.62
C PHE A 150 -27.34 -11.25 20.97
N GLU A 151 -27.41 -11.22 19.64
CA GLU A 151 -28.64 -11.49 18.88
C GLU A 151 -29.14 -12.92 19.09
N ALA A 152 -28.24 -13.91 19.13
CA ALA A 152 -28.59 -15.29 19.43
C ALA A 152 -29.18 -15.45 20.84
N TYR A 153 -28.57 -14.82 21.84
CA TYR A 153 -29.05 -14.80 23.22
C TYR A 153 -30.41 -14.10 23.35
N LEU A 154 -30.57 -12.92 22.73
CA LEU A 154 -31.85 -12.20 22.66
C LEU A 154 -32.94 -13.02 22.00
N SER A 155 -32.63 -13.64 20.86
CA SER A 155 -33.56 -14.50 20.12
C SER A 155 -34.00 -15.70 20.95
N ALA A 156 -33.09 -16.32 21.70
CA ALA A 156 -33.42 -17.42 22.61
C ALA A 156 -34.34 -16.95 23.75
N LEU A 157 -34.02 -15.84 24.43
CA LEU A 157 -34.87 -15.29 25.49
C LEU A 157 -36.27 -14.91 24.98
N ARG A 158 -36.43 -14.48 23.72
CA ARG A 158 -37.75 -14.16 23.14
C ARG A 158 -38.65 -15.39 22.92
N GLN A 159 -38.16 -16.61 23.08
CA GLN A 159 -38.94 -17.86 22.88
C GLN A 159 -39.79 -18.25 24.11
N VAL A 160 -40.47 -17.29 24.74
CA VAL A 160 -41.26 -17.50 25.97
C VAL A 160 -42.76 -17.67 25.76
N SER A 161 -43.29 -17.51 24.55
CA SER A 161 -44.74 -17.56 24.32
C SER A 161 -45.38 -18.86 24.82
N VAL A 162 -44.71 -20.00 24.61
CA VAL A 162 -45.17 -21.32 25.08
C VAL A 162 -45.15 -21.40 26.61
N ILE A 163 -44.14 -20.84 27.27
CA ILE A 163 -44.05 -20.79 28.73
C ILE A 163 -45.19 -19.93 29.29
N ASN A 164 -45.46 -18.77 28.69
CA ASN A 164 -46.54 -17.88 29.11
C ASN A 164 -47.94 -18.52 28.93
N ASP A 165 -48.14 -19.32 27.88
CA ASP A 165 -49.35 -20.13 27.71
C ASP A 165 -49.46 -21.22 28.79
N LEU A 166 -48.35 -21.87 29.16
CA LEU A 166 -48.30 -22.89 30.20
C LEU A 166 -48.49 -22.30 31.61
N ILE A 167 -47.98 -21.10 31.87
CA ILE A 167 -48.25 -20.32 33.10
C ILE A 167 -49.76 -20.11 33.24
N ALA A 168 -50.42 -19.61 32.19
CA ALA A 168 -51.86 -19.38 32.23
C ALA A 168 -52.64 -20.67 32.48
N ASP A 169 -52.20 -21.79 31.90
CA ASP A 169 -52.82 -23.10 32.08
C ASP A 169 -52.65 -23.66 33.51
N ALA A 170 -51.44 -23.57 34.07
CA ALA A 170 -51.14 -23.96 35.45
C ALA A 170 -51.95 -23.11 36.44
N ASN A 171 -51.91 -21.79 36.30
CA ASN A 171 -52.68 -20.84 37.12
C ASN A 171 -54.19 -21.10 37.07
N ALA A 172 -54.75 -21.37 35.89
CA ALA A 172 -56.18 -21.70 35.75
C ALA A 172 -56.57 -22.99 36.50
N LYS A 173 -55.63 -23.94 36.59
CA LYS A 173 -55.80 -25.23 37.26
C LYS A 173 -55.37 -25.21 38.72
N ASN A 174 -54.69 -24.18 39.19
CA ASN A 174 -54.41 -23.99 40.60
C ASN A 174 -55.74 -23.76 41.36
N LYS A 175 -55.98 -24.54 42.40
CA LYS A 175 -57.18 -24.52 43.26
C LYS A 175 -56.82 -24.60 44.76
N THR A 176 -55.55 -24.36 45.09
CA THR A 176 -55.10 -24.22 46.48
C THR A 176 -55.63 -22.90 47.07
N ASP A 177 -55.34 -22.65 48.35
CA ASP A 177 -55.59 -21.35 49.00
C ASP A 177 -54.64 -20.22 48.57
N PHE A 178 -53.69 -20.52 47.67
CA PHE A 178 -52.62 -19.64 47.19
C PHE A 178 -51.59 -19.22 48.25
N ALA A 179 -51.52 -19.89 49.40
CA ALA A 179 -50.53 -19.57 50.44
C ALA A 179 -49.15 -20.21 50.18
N GLU A 180 -49.13 -21.41 49.63
CA GLU A 180 -47.89 -22.16 49.33
C GLU A 180 -47.54 -22.15 47.84
N ILE A 181 -48.56 -22.24 46.97
CA ILE A 181 -48.41 -22.10 45.51
C ILE A 181 -49.16 -20.85 45.09
N GLU A 182 -48.43 -19.76 44.87
CA GLU A 182 -48.97 -18.51 44.35
C GLU A 182 -49.34 -18.65 42.86
N LEU A 183 -49.82 -17.56 42.24
CA LEU A 183 -50.01 -17.54 40.79
C LEU A 183 -48.71 -17.14 40.13
N TYR A 184 -48.23 -17.92 39.18
CA TYR A 184 -47.02 -17.60 38.44
C TYR A 184 -47.21 -16.33 37.60
N ASP A 185 -46.23 -15.46 37.64
CA ASP A 185 -46.20 -14.26 36.81
C ASP A 185 -45.80 -14.57 35.36
N VAL A 186 -46.38 -13.83 34.43
CA VAL A 186 -46.03 -13.91 33.01
C VAL A 186 -44.66 -13.28 32.80
N LEU A 187 -43.76 -13.99 32.13
CA LEU A 187 -42.39 -13.51 31.87
C LEU A 187 -42.38 -12.25 31.00
N TYR A 188 -41.47 -11.33 31.33
CA TYR A 188 -41.12 -10.11 30.58
C TYR A 188 -42.28 -9.13 30.38
N THR A 189 -43.14 -9.06 31.40
CA THR A 189 -44.11 -7.96 31.51
C THR A 189 -43.42 -6.66 31.91
N ASP A 190 -42.39 -6.74 32.76
CA ASP A 190 -41.63 -5.60 33.28
C ASP A 190 -40.26 -5.43 32.59
N ALA A 191 -39.61 -6.51 32.15
CA ALA A 191 -38.40 -6.43 31.34
C ALA A 191 -38.73 -6.07 29.87
N ASP A 192 -38.28 -4.90 29.41
CA ASP A 192 -38.36 -4.58 27.98
C ASP A 192 -37.33 -5.40 27.19
N ILE A 193 -37.77 -6.54 26.66
CA ILE A 193 -36.97 -7.37 25.76
C ILE A 193 -37.29 -7.13 24.28
N SER A 194 -38.23 -6.22 23.99
CA SER A 194 -38.86 -6.06 22.68
C SER A 194 -38.49 -4.74 21.99
N GLY A 195 -38.06 -3.75 22.75
CA GLY A 195 -37.62 -2.45 22.28
C GLY A 195 -36.20 -2.45 21.69
N ASP A 196 -35.76 -1.24 21.34
CA ASP A 196 -34.48 -0.98 20.66
C ASP A 196 -33.27 -1.19 21.60
N ALA A 197 -33.47 -1.14 22.93
CA ALA A 197 -32.45 -1.39 23.95
C ALA A 197 -32.89 -2.53 24.91
N PRO A 198 -32.85 -3.80 24.48
CA PRO A 198 -33.44 -4.90 25.24
C PRO A 198 -32.67 -5.23 26.52
N LEU A 199 -33.40 -5.38 27.63
CA LEU A 199 -32.85 -5.66 28.96
C LEU A 199 -32.66 -7.17 29.21
N LEU A 200 -31.58 -7.75 28.68
CA LEU A 200 -31.31 -9.19 28.75
C LEU A 200 -31.00 -9.71 30.16
N ALA A 201 -30.28 -8.93 30.98
CA ALA A 201 -29.89 -9.38 32.32
C ALA A 201 -31.10 -9.49 33.28
N PRO A 202 -32.01 -8.49 33.36
CA PRO A 202 -33.28 -8.64 34.06
C PRO A 202 -34.13 -9.80 33.52
N ALA A 203 -34.23 -9.93 32.19
CA ALA A 203 -35.01 -11.02 31.58
C ALA A 203 -34.48 -12.42 31.99
N TYR A 204 -33.17 -12.65 31.90
CA TYR A 204 -32.61 -13.92 32.35
C TYR A 204 -32.82 -14.16 33.85
N LYS A 205 -32.81 -13.10 34.67
CA LYS A 205 -33.13 -13.22 36.09
C LYS A 205 -34.58 -13.64 36.31
N GLU A 206 -35.55 -13.01 35.64
CA GLU A 206 -36.97 -13.40 35.72
C GLU A 206 -37.17 -14.88 35.34
N LEU A 207 -36.52 -15.35 34.27
CA LEU A 207 -36.58 -16.76 33.87
C LEU A 207 -36.03 -17.71 34.95
N LYS A 208 -34.91 -17.35 35.58
CA LYS A 208 -34.29 -18.14 36.66
C LYS A 208 -35.10 -18.10 37.96
N ASP A 209 -35.71 -16.97 38.27
CA ASP A 209 -36.58 -16.83 39.44
C ASP A 209 -37.84 -17.69 39.27
N LEU A 210 -38.48 -17.67 38.08
CA LEU A 210 -39.61 -18.55 37.76
C LEU A 210 -39.21 -20.04 37.80
N GLN A 211 -38.03 -20.40 37.30
CA GLN A 211 -37.53 -21.78 37.40
C GLN A 211 -37.45 -22.22 38.87
N ALA A 212 -36.89 -21.38 39.73
CA ALA A 212 -36.74 -21.69 41.16
C ALA A 212 -38.10 -21.81 41.87
N GLU A 213 -39.06 -20.96 41.53
CA GLU A 213 -40.42 -21.01 42.05
C GLU A 213 -41.14 -22.30 41.64
N VAL A 214 -41.15 -22.61 40.33
CA VAL A 214 -41.78 -23.83 39.80
C VAL A 214 -41.11 -25.10 40.34
N ASP A 215 -39.79 -25.09 40.57
CA ASP A 215 -39.07 -26.21 41.18
C ASP A 215 -39.49 -26.46 42.62
N ALA A 216 -39.61 -25.40 43.42
CA ALA A 216 -40.06 -25.49 44.81
C ALA A 216 -41.51 -25.98 44.89
N ASP A 217 -42.40 -25.44 44.06
CA ASP A 217 -43.79 -25.85 44.01
C ASP A 217 -43.94 -27.29 43.54
N PHE A 218 -43.12 -27.73 42.58
CA PHE A 218 -43.13 -29.11 42.11
C PHE A 218 -42.69 -30.10 43.20
N GLU A 219 -41.70 -29.73 44.03
CA GLU A 219 -41.33 -30.52 45.21
C GLU A 219 -42.47 -30.57 46.23
N TRP A 220 -43.09 -29.43 46.53
CA TRP A 220 -44.23 -29.34 47.45
C TRP A 220 -45.42 -30.19 46.97
N LEU A 221 -45.75 -30.15 45.68
CA LEU A 221 -46.80 -30.98 45.05
C LEU A 221 -46.58 -32.49 45.23
N GLY A 222 -45.34 -32.92 45.47
CA GLY A 222 -44.97 -34.30 45.77
C GLY A 222 -45.17 -34.72 47.23
N GLU A 223 -45.47 -33.79 48.14
CA GLU A 223 -45.63 -34.09 49.56
C GLU A 223 -46.87 -34.93 49.87
N PHE A 224 -46.69 -35.97 50.68
CA PHE A 224 -47.75 -36.93 51.00
C PHE A 224 -48.97 -36.31 51.71
N ALA A 225 -48.77 -35.22 52.44
CA ALA A 225 -49.75 -34.61 53.33
C ALA A 225 -50.47 -33.40 52.74
N ILE A 226 -50.23 -33.09 51.46
CA ILE A 226 -50.65 -31.85 50.81
C ILE A 226 -52.16 -31.61 50.84
N ASP A 227 -52.96 -32.65 50.59
CA ASP A 227 -54.43 -32.61 50.57
C ASP A 227 -55.07 -32.84 51.97
N ASN A 228 -54.30 -32.76 53.07
CA ASN A 228 -54.85 -33.01 54.41
C ASN A 228 -55.69 -31.85 54.96
N ASN A 229 -55.58 -30.66 54.38
CA ASN A 229 -56.41 -29.51 54.71
C ASN A 229 -57.50 -29.31 53.64
N GLU A 230 -58.74 -29.06 54.07
CA GLU A 230 -59.88 -28.89 53.16
C GLU A 230 -59.76 -27.65 52.25
N ASP A 231 -58.94 -26.68 52.65
CA ASP A 231 -58.64 -25.48 51.89
C ASP A 231 -57.45 -25.64 50.90
N ASN A 232 -56.65 -26.71 51.02
CA ASN A 232 -55.44 -26.96 50.21
C ASN A 232 -55.56 -28.23 49.38
N TYR A 233 -56.52 -28.26 48.46
CA TYR A 233 -56.72 -29.41 47.59
C TYR A 233 -56.06 -29.23 46.22
N VAL A 234 -55.11 -30.09 45.90
CA VAL A 234 -54.47 -30.16 44.59
C VAL A 234 -55.34 -30.97 43.64
N ILE A 235 -55.94 -30.32 42.65
CA ILE A 235 -56.70 -31.04 41.64
C ILE A 235 -55.77 -31.86 40.73
N ARG A 236 -56.22 -33.06 40.32
CA ARG A 236 -55.44 -34.02 39.50
C ARG A 236 -54.84 -33.44 38.22
N THR A 237 -55.45 -32.39 37.68
CA THR A 237 -55.01 -31.74 36.44
C THR A 237 -53.96 -30.65 36.66
N HIS A 238 -53.74 -30.21 37.90
CA HIS A 238 -52.75 -29.18 38.23
C HIS A 238 -51.32 -29.73 38.10
N ILE A 239 -51.03 -30.89 38.69
CA ILE A 239 -49.70 -31.52 38.64
C ILE A 239 -49.19 -31.67 37.19
N PRO A 240 -49.94 -32.26 36.23
CA PRO A 240 -49.46 -32.35 34.84
C PRO A 240 -49.22 -30.99 34.16
N ALA A 241 -49.92 -29.93 34.59
CA ALA A 241 -49.70 -28.59 34.05
C ALA A 241 -48.39 -27.99 34.59
N VAL A 242 -48.11 -28.16 35.89
CA VAL A 242 -46.84 -27.76 36.50
C VAL A 242 -45.67 -28.59 35.96
N GLU A 243 -45.84 -29.89 35.73
CA GLU A 243 -44.82 -30.74 35.06
C GLU A 243 -44.48 -30.23 33.66
N ALA A 244 -45.49 -29.86 32.87
CA ALA A 244 -45.29 -29.32 31.53
C ALA A 244 -44.60 -27.95 31.55
N LEU A 245 -45.01 -27.08 32.48
CA LEU A 245 -44.40 -25.77 32.71
C LEU A 245 -42.92 -25.92 33.09
N LYS A 246 -42.62 -26.76 34.09
CA LYS A 246 -41.26 -27.06 34.54
C LYS A 246 -40.38 -27.54 33.38
N ALA A 247 -40.85 -28.53 32.62
CA ALA A 247 -40.09 -29.08 31.49
C ALA A 247 -39.79 -28.04 30.41
N ALA A 248 -40.74 -27.13 30.14
CA ALA A 248 -40.54 -26.05 29.16
C ALA A 248 -39.53 -25.00 29.66
N ILE A 249 -39.61 -24.61 30.94
CA ILE A 249 -38.66 -23.68 31.57
C ILE A 249 -37.25 -24.27 31.58
N ASP A 250 -37.10 -25.52 32.05
CA ASP A 250 -35.80 -26.20 32.10
C ASP A 250 -35.16 -26.27 30.71
N SER A 251 -35.94 -26.62 29.68
CA SER A 251 -35.46 -26.66 28.30
C SER A 251 -35.01 -25.29 27.78
N LEU A 252 -35.69 -24.20 28.17
CA LEU A 252 -35.29 -22.85 27.77
C LEU A 252 -34.03 -22.41 28.52
N VAL A 253 -33.94 -22.68 29.83
CA VAL A 253 -32.75 -22.37 30.63
C VAL A 253 -31.52 -23.09 30.08
N ASP A 254 -31.62 -24.38 29.77
CA ASP A 254 -30.54 -25.17 29.16
C ASP A 254 -30.07 -24.59 27.81
N THR A 255 -30.98 -23.94 27.07
CA THR A 255 -30.66 -23.29 25.79
C THR A 255 -30.00 -21.92 26.01
N VAL A 256 -30.53 -21.13 26.94
CA VAL A 256 -30.16 -19.72 27.15
C VAL A 256 -28.84 -19.58 27.92
N GLU A 257 -28.60 -20.43 28.91
CA GLU A 257 -27.44 -20.33 29.80
C GLU A 257 -26.07 -20.36 29.07
N PRO A 258 -25.80 -21.28 28.13
CA PRO A 258 -24.57 -21.25 27.35
C PRO A 258 -24.49 -20.01 26.43
N LEU A 259 -25.60 -19.60 25.80
CA LEU A 259 -25.63 -18.42 24.94
C LEU A 259 -25.33 -17.14 25.71
N ARG A 260 -25.84 -17.02 26.94
CA ARG A 260 -25.54 -15.90 27.84
C ARG A 260 -24.06 -15.86 28.18
N ALA A 261 -23.46 -17.01 28.51
CA ALA A 261 -22.04 -17.07 28.84
C ALA A 261 -21.16 -16.65 27.66
N ASP A 262 -21.46 -17.14 26.46
CA ASP A 262 -20.73 -16.80 25.23
C ASP A 262 -20.90 -15.32 24.86
N ALA A 263 -22.13 -14.80 24.88
CA ALA A 263 -22.41 -13.39 24.59
C ALA A 263 -21.68 -12.44 25.55
N ILE A 264 -21.68 -12.74 26.85
CA ILE A 264 -20.94 -11.96 27.85
C ILE A 264 -19.43 -12.03 27.58
N ALA A 265 -18.88 -13.22 27.35
CA ALA A 265 -17.45 -13.39 27.13
C ALA A 265 -16.97 -12.65 25.88
N LYS A 266 -17.72 -12.72 24.77
CA LYS A 266 -17.38 -12.01 23.53
C LYS A 266 -17.57 -10.51 23.63
N ASN A 267 -18.62 -10.05 24.32
CA ASN A 267 -18.78 -8.62 24.55
C ASN A 267 -17.62 -8.06 25.39
N ILE A 268 -17.20 -8.77 26.46
CA ILE A 268 -16.02 -8.37 27.24
C ILE A 268 -14.76 -8.31 26.37
N GLU A 269 -14.59 -9.22 25.41
CA GLU A 269 -13.44 -9.19 24.52
C GLU A 269 -13.49 -8.04 23.52
N ALA A 270 -14.66 -7.79 22.92
CA ALA A 270 -14.89 -6.66 22.00
C ALA A 270 -14.61 -5.30 22.67
N GLN A 271 -15.05 -5.14 23.92
CA GLN A 271 -14.84 -3.93 24.73
C GLN A 271 -13.35 -3.64 25.06
N LYS A 272 -12.43 -4.59 24.83
CA LYS A 272 -10.97 -4.35 24.97
C LYS A 272 -10.34 -3.79 23.69
N SER A 273 -11.11 -3.67 22.62
CA SER A 273 -10.61 -3.30 21.30
C SER A 273 -11.62 -2.39 20.61
N ASP A 274 -11.59 -1.10 20.93
CA ASP A 274 -12.49 -0.14 20.29
C ASP A 274 -12.09 0.06 18.82
N VAL A 275 -13.02 -0.25 17.91
CA VAL A 275 -12.84 -0.10 16.46
C VAL A 275 -12.54 1.36 16.09
N MET A 276 -13.20 2.32 16.73
CA MET A 276 -13.02 3.75 16.43
C MET A 276 -11.63 4.23 16.85
N VAL A 277 -11.17 3.85 18.05
CA VAL A 277 -9.83 4.21 18.53
C VAL A 277 -8.76 3.62 17.61
N ARG A 278 -8.93 2.37 17.15
CA ARG A 278 -8.00 1.74 16.21
C ARG A 278 -8.04 2.37 14.82
N GLN A 279 -9.22 2.80 14.36
CA GLN A 279 -9.35 3.55 13.11
C GLN A 279 -8.64 4.89 13.21
N LEU A 280 -8.73 5.60 14.34
CA LEU A 280 -8.02 6.85 14.58
C LEU A 280 -6.50 6.68 14.42
N PHE A 281 -5.91 5.62 15.00
CA PHE A 281 -4.48 5.34 14.81
C PHE A 281 -4.11 5.02 13.36
N LEU A 282 -4.99 4.38 12.59
CA LEU A 282 -4.79 4.16 11.16
C LEU A 282 -4.76 5.47 10.38
N GLU A 283 -5.69 6.39 10.66
CA GLU A 283 -5.74 7.70 10.02
C GLU A 283 -4.52 8.55 10.38
N ARG A 284 -4.13 8.58 11.67
CA ARG A 284 -2.91 9.24 12.14
C ARG A 284 -1.66 8.70 11.43
N ALA A 285 -1.48 7.38 11.43
CA ALA A 285 -0.33 6.74 10.76
C ALA A 285 -0.28 7.04 9.25
N THR A 286 -1.45 7.13 8.61
CA THR A 286 -1.55 7.46 7.17
C THR A 286 -1.12 8.90 6.90
N ALA A 287 -1.61 9.85 7.69
CA ALA A 287 -1.23 11.27 7.58
C ALA A 287 0.26 11.51 7.90
N GLN A 288 0.79 10.78 8.89
CA GLN A 288 2.22 10.79 9.21
C GLN A 288 3.08 10.29 8.04
N ARG A 289 2.71 9.15 7.42
CA ARG A 289 3.39 8.67 6.19
C ARG A 289 3.39 9.72 5.09
N ASP A 290 2.26 10.37 4.86
CA ASP A 290 2.16 11.35 3.77
C ASP A 290 2.98 12.61 4.05
N THR A 291 3.12 12.99 5.32
CA THR A 291 4.06 14.03 5.76
C THR A 291 5.52 13.60 5.56
N LEU A 292 5.87 12.36 5.94
CA LEU A 292 7.20 11.79 5.74
C LEU A 292 7.61 11.74 4.25
N ARG A 293 6.66 11.56 3.33
CA ARG A 293 6.92 11.64 1.89
C ARG A 293 7.36 13.05 1.45
N VAL A 294 6.79 14.09 2.05
CA VAL A 294 7.23 15.48 1.80
C VAL A 294 8.66 15.66 2.32
N VAL A 295 8.94 15.17 3.52
CA VAL A 295 10.28 15.22 4.13
C VAL A 295 11.31 14.51 3.25
N GLU A 296 11.02 13.31 2.75
CA GLU A 296 11.90 12.60 1.82
C GLU A 296 12.10 13.39 0.51
N ALA A 297 11.04 14.02 -0.02
CA ALA A 297 11.11 14.83 -1.23
C ALA A 297 11.99 16.09 -1.05
N ILE A 298 12.04 16.70 0.15
CA ILE A 298 12.96 17.79 0.47
C ILE A 298 14.41 17.34 0.31
N PHE A 299 14.77 16.21 0.95
CA PHE A 299 16.14 15.69 0.85
C PHE A 299 16.49 15.24 -0.57
N ALA A 300 15.58 14.58 -1.29
CA ALA A 300 15.82 14.18 -2.67
C ALA A 300 16.00 15.37 -3.61
N THR A 301 15.16 16.41 -3.48
CA THR A 301 15.25 17.66 -4.25
C THR A 301 16.57 18.39 -3.97
N ALA A 302 16.95 18.53 -2.71
CA ALA A 302 18.20 19.18 -2.32
C ALA A 302 19.43 18.43 -2.85
N ALA A 303 19.43 17.09 -2.75
CA ALA A 303 20.49 16.26 -3.31
C ALA A 303 20.60 16.43 -4.84
N ARG A 304 19.49 16.38 -5.57
CA ARG A 304 19.50 16.52 -7.04
C ARG A 304 19.93 17.92 -7.48
N TYR A 305 19.51 18.98 -6.80
CA TYR A 305 20.01 20.34 -7.03
C TYR A 305 21.53 20.41 -6.94
N VAL A 306 22.09 19.75 -5.93
CA VAL A 306 23.54 19.69 -5.72
C VAL A 306 24.22 18.88 -6.81
N GLU A 307 23.71 17.69 -7.16
CA GLU A 307 24.29 16.84 -8.21
C GLU A 307 24.37 17.53 -9.57
N LEU A 308 23.45 18.46 -9.83
CA LEU A 308 23.43 19.26 -11.05
C LEU A 308 24.46 20.40 -11.03
N TYR A 309 25.17 20.63 -9.92
CA TYR A 309 26.26 21.60 -9.87
C TYR A 309 27.45 21.12 -10.72
N GLU A 310 27.83 21.93 -11.70
CA GLU A 310 28.87 21.60 -12.73
C GLU A 310 28.61 20.34 -13.58
N SER A 311 27.43 19.72 -13.47
CA SER A 311 27.05 18.57 -14.29
C SER A 311 26.64 18.99 -15.71
N ASP A 312 27.09 18.23 -16.72
CA ASP A 312 26.61 18.35 -18.10
C ASP A 312 25.10 18.06 -18.23
N GLU A 313 24.50 17.40 -17.22
CA GLU A 313 23.05 17.18 -17.13
C GLU A 313 22.29 18.47 -16.76
N ASN A 314 22.95 19.52 -16.27
CA ASN A 314 22.31 20.79 -15.91
C ASN A 314 21.99 21.65 -17.14
N VAL A 315 21.12 21.12 -17.99
CA VAL A 315 20.71 21.75 -19.24
C VAL A 315 19.67 22.83 -19.00
N ASN A 316 19.52 23.72 -19.98
CA ASN A 316 18.43 24.70 -20.00
C ASN A 316 17.14 24.06 -20.50
N VAL A 317 16.11 24.06 -19.66
CA VAL A 317 14.76 23.59 -19.97
C VAL A 317 13.78 24.71 -19.62
N GLU A 318 12.93 25.06 -20.59
CA GLU A 318 11.92 26.13 -20.42
C GLU A 318 12.47 27.50 -20.03
N GLY A 319 13.70 27.81 -20.44
CA GLY A 319 14.32 29.11 -20.20
C GLY A 319 15.02 29.24 -18.85
N ASP A 320 15.08 28.16 -18.07
CA ASP A 320 15.90 28.08 -16.85
C ASP A 320 16.71 26.78 -16.80
N THR A 321 17.69 26.69 -15.91
CA THR A 321 18.49 25.47 -15.72
C THR A 321 17.71 24.44 -14.91
N LEU A 322 17.91 23.13 -15.15
CA LEU A 322 17.31 22.08 -14.33
C LEU A 322 17.60 22.27 -12.84
N ARG A 323 18.81 22.71 -12.50
CA ARG A 323 19.18 23.06 -11.12
C ARG A 323 18.27 24.13 -10.53
N ASN A 324 17.98 25.20 -11.26
CA ASN A 324 17.08 26.25 -10.78
C ASN A 324 15.63 25.77 -10.62
N HIS A 325 15.16 24.86 -11.48
CA HIS A 325 13.85 24.21 -11.29
C HIS A 325 13.80 23.41 -9.99
N TYR A 326 14.85 22.66 -9.64
CA TYR A 326 14.90 21.91 -8.38
C TYR A 326 14.96 22.82 -7.14
N VAL A 327 15.79 23.87 -7.13
CA VAL A 327 15.88 24.76 -5.94
C VAL A 327 14.58 25.53 -5.71
N ALA A 328 13.85 25.85 -6.77
CA ALA A 328 12.57 26.54 -6.68
C ALA A 328 11.48 25.70 -5.99
N LEU A 329 11.62 24.37 -5.94
CA LEU A 329 10.69 23.48 -5.23
C LEU A 329 10.87 23.52 -3.71
N LEU A 330 12.08 23.83 -3.20
CA LEU A 330 12.38 23.70 -1.78
C LEU A 330 11.46 24.56 -0.89
N PRO A 331 11.19 25.85 -1.18
CA PRO A 331 10.25 26.64 -0.40
C PRO A 331 8.83 26.05 -0.37
N THR A 332 8.33 25.54 -1.50
CA THR A 332 7.02 24.88 -1.54
C THR A 332 7.02 23.60 -0.69
N LEU A 333 8.07 22.80 -0.76
CA LEU A 333 8.17 21.55 -0.03
C LEU A 333 8.27 21.76 1.49
N PHE A 334 9.08 22.72 1.95
CA PHE A 334 9.11 23.09 3.37
C PHE A 334 7.77 23.64 3.84
N GLY A 335 7.13 24.51 3.05
CA GLY A 335 5.79 25.01 3.35
C GLY A 335 4.75 23.89 3.42
N ALA A 336 4.85 22.88 2.55
CA ALA A 336 3.98 21.71 2.57
C ALA A 336 4.22 20.82 3.79
N ALA A 337 5.48 20.60 4.18
CA ALA A 337 5.81 19.81 5.36
C ALA A 337 5.27 20.48 6.63
N PHE A 338 5.52 21.78 6.82
CA PHE A 338 5.01 22.51 7.99
C PHE A 338 3.49 22.59 8.02
N PHE A 339 2.83 22.82 6.88
CA PHE A 339 1.36 22.78 6.81
C PHE A 339 0.80 21.41 7.25
N ASN A 340 1.43 20.32 6.84
CA ASN A 340 0.99 18.98 7.24
C ASN A 340 1.23 18.72 8.73
N ILE A 341 2.38 19.16 9.27
CA ILE A 341 2.71 19.00 10.69
C ILE A 341 1.75 19.82 11.56
N ASP A 342 1.47 21.08 11.21
CA ASP A 342 0.49 21.90 11.95
C ASP A 342 -0.90 21.23 11.98
N ILE A 343 -1.32 20.59 10.87
CA ILE A 343 -2.57 19.82 10.84
C ILE A 343 -2.49 18.58 11.74
N LEU A 344 -1.35 17.89 11.75
CA LEU A 344 -1.14 16.73 12.62
C LEU A 344 -1.20 17.14 14.09
N ASP A 345 -0.58 18.26 14.47
CA ASP A 345 -0.60 18.76 15.84
C ASP A 345 -2.01 19.16 16.30
N ASP A 346 -2.74 19.91 15.46
CA ASP A 346 -4.16 20.25 15.70
C ASP A 346 -5.02 18.98 15.83
N ALA A 347 -4.71 17.95 15.03
CA ALA A 347 -5.41 16.68 15.03
C ALA A 347 -5.10 15.84 16.27
N ASP A 348 -3.84 15.82 16.70
CA ASP A 348 -3.35 15.13 17.88
C ASP A 348 -3.92 15.77 19.15
N GLU A 349 -3.93 17.10 19.26
CA GLU A 349 -4.56 17.83 20.39
C GLU A 349 -6.06 17.51 20.46
N ALA A 350 -6.76 17.52 19.33
CA ALA A 350 -8.16 17.17 19.31
C ALA A 350 -8.39 15.68 19.61
N ALA A 351 -7.50 14.78 19.18
CA ALA A 351 -7.58 13.36 19.51
C ALA A 351 -7.36 13.12 21.01
N GLU A 352 -6.40 13.81 21.62
CA GLU A 352 -6.15 13.75 23.06
C GLU A 352 -7.38 14.24 23.85
N LEU A 353 -7.88 15.43 23.52
CA LEU A 353 -9.01 16.08 24.19
C LEU A 353 -10.33 15.32 24.07
N TYR A 354 -10.60 14.71 22.91
CA TYR A 354 -11.91 14.12 22.60
C TYR A 354 -11.92 12.57 22.59
N TYR A 355 -10.76 11.91 22.55
CA TYR A 355 -10.69 10.45 22.34
C TYR A 355 -9.74 9.70 23.28
N LEU A 356 -8.56 10.23 23.63
CA LEU A 356 -7.58 9.49 24.45
C LEU A 356 -7.72 9.74 25.96
N GLU A 357 -8.27 10.90 26.38
CA GLU A 357 -8.43 11.25 27.80
C GLU A 357 -9.83 11.00 28.41
N TRP A 358 -10.81 10.46 27.66
CA TRP A 358 -12.16 10.25 28.22
C TRP A 358 -12.27 8.94 29.02
N ASP A 359 -12.83 9.01 30.24
CA ASP A 359 -13.57 7.90 30.88
C ASP A 359 -14.52 7.26 29.85
N THR A 360 -14.15 6.09 29.33
CA THR A 360 -14.83 5.35 28.26
C THR A 360 -16.22 4.81 28.63
N ASP A 361 -16.80 5.27 29.73
CA ASP A 361 -18.06 4.75 30.28
C ASP A 361 -18.95 5.92 30.73
N LEU A 362 -19.80 6.43 29.83
CA LEU A 362 -20.98 7.20 30.24
C LEU A 362 -22.08 6.21 30.62
N GLY A 363 -22.66 6.39 31.81
CA GLY A 363 -23.60 5.46 32.47
C GLY A 363 -24.95 5.20 31.78
N THR A 364 -25.08 5.50 30.49
CA THR A 364 -26.21 5.12 29.64
C THR A 364 -25.62 4.70 28.30
N ASN A 365 -25.72 3.40 27.97
CA ASN A 365 -25.32 2.74 26.70
C ASN A 365 -26.03 3.29 25.43
N ASP A 366 -26.35 4.58 25.41
CA ASP A 366 -27.12 5.26 24.38
C ASP A 366 -26.17 6.18 23.59
N GLU A 367 -25.32 5.55 22.77
CA GLU A 367 -24.33 6.19 21.89
C GLU A 367 -24.90 6.57 20.52
N ASP A 368 -26.23 6.65 20.37
CA ASP A 368 -26.83 6.57 19.05
C ASP A 368 -26.84 7.91 18.27
N ALA A 369 -26.26 7.84 17.08
CA ALA A 369 -26.28 8.77 15.94
C ALA A 369 -25.42 10.05 16.00
N ALA A 370 -25.51 10.89 17.04
CA ALA A 370 -24.76 12.17 17.04
C ALA A 370 -23.26 11.95 17.32
N TYR A 371 -22.98 11.07 18.29
CA TYR A 371 -21.63 10.70 18.71
C TYR A 371 -20.91 9.90 17.61
N ALA A 372 -21.60 8.97 16.96
CA ALA A 372 -21.05 8.22 15.83
C ALA A 372 -20.73 9.11 14.61
N GLU A 373 -21.57 10.10 14.27
CA GLU A 373 -21.30 10.98 13.11
C GLU A 373 -20.21 12.01 13.40
N GLU A 374 -20.16 12.63 14.59
CA GLU A 374 -19.04 13.51 14.97
C GLU A 374 -17.73 12.73 15.03
N LYS A 375 -17.73 11.50 15.58
CA LYS A 375 -16.53 10.64 15.63
C LYS A 375 -16.09 10.11 14.28
N ARG A 376 -17.04 9.72 13.43
CA ARG A 376 -16.78 9.34 12.04
C ARG A 376 -16.24 10.55 11.27
N GLN A 377 -16.85 11.72 11.40
CA GLN A 377 -16.35 12.95 10.77
C GLN A 377 -14.97 13.34 11.30
N PHE A 378 -14.69 13.16 12.59
CA PHE A 378 -13.38 13.41 13.17
C PHE A 378 -12.30 12.49 12.59
N ALA A 379 -12.52 11.16 12.60
CA ALA A 379 -11.58 10.21 12.01
C ALA A 379 -11.38 10.47 10.50
N LEU A 380 -12.46 10.77 9.77
CA LEU A 380 -12.44 10.97 8.32
C LEU A 380 -11.96 12.36 7.86
N LEU A 381 -12.10 13.41 8.67
CA LEU A 381 -11.86 14.80 8.24
C LEU A 381 -10.67 15.46 8.95
N THR A 382 -10.30 15.01 10.15
CA THR A 382 -9.26 15.68 10.93
C THR A 382 -7.88 15.45 10.33
N TYR A 383 -7.50 14.18 10.11
CA TYR A 383 -6.23 13.83 9.45
C TYR A 383 -6.28 13.97 7.92
N ALA A 384 -7.46 13.89 7.32
CA ALA A 384 -7.62 13.94 5.86
C ALA A 384 -7.34 15.32 5.25
N LYS A 385 -7.23 16.40 6.06
CA LYS A 385 -6.83 17.72 5.56
C LYS A 385 -5.40 17.73 5.00
N VAL A 386 -4.54 16.79 5.42
CA VAL A 386 -3.22 16.59 4.81
C VAL A 386 -3.34 16.27 3.31
N PHE A 387 -4.41 15.61 2.87
CA PHE A 387 -4.65 15.30 1.45
C PHE A 387 -4.99 16.53 0.60
N ILE A 388 -5.42 17.64 1.21
CA ILE A 388 -5.64 18.91 0.49
C ILE A 388 -4.30 19.48 0.03
N ASN A 389 -3.21 19.13 0.71
CA ASN A 389 -1.85 19.56 0.39
C ASN A 389 -1.16 18.62 -0.62
N GLY A 390 -1.84 18.28 -1.73
CA GLY A 390 -1.29 17.43 -2.79
C GLY A 390 -0.47 18.17 -3.85
N ILE A 391 -0.50 19.51 -3.86
CA ILE A 391 0.05 20.35 -4.94
C ILE A 391 1.56 20.12 -5.13
N TRP A 392 2.31 19.93 -4.04
CA TRP A 392 3.74 19.68 -4.10
C TRP A 392 4.11 18.43 -4.92
N GLN A 393 3.22 17.43 -4.99
CA GLN A 393 3.48 16.20 -5.75
C GLN A 393 3.47 16.46 -7.25
N GLU A 394 2.54 17.29 -7.72
CA GLU A 394 2.47 17.68 -9.12
C GLU A 394 3.68 18.53 -9.51
N GLU A 395 4.12 19.44 -8.64
CA GLU A 395 5.31 20.27 -8.87
C GLU A 395 6.61 19.44 -8.88
N VAL A 396 6.80 18.52 -7.93
CA VAL A 396 7.95 17.60 -7.92
C VAL A 396 7.95 16.72 -9.17
N LYS A 397 6.80 16.14 -9.52
CA LYS A 397 6.66 15.29 -10.70
C LYS A 397 6.92 16.06 -11.99
N TYR A 398 6.48 17.32 -12.06
CA TYR A 398 6.74 18.18 -13.19
C TYR A 398 8.24 18.33 -13.44
N VAL A 399 9.00 18.74 -12.41
CA VAL A 399 10.45 18.91 -12.52
C VAL A 399 11.17 17.59 -12.82
N GLN A 400 10.73 16.48 -12.21
CA GLN A 400 11.25 15.14 -12.54
C GLN A 400 11.02 14.76 -14.00
N ASN A 401 9.86 15.08 -14.59
CA ASN A 401 9.62 14.83 -16.00
C ASN A 401 10.52 15.69 -16.91
N LEU A 402 10.84 16.92 -16.51
CA LEU A 402 11.81 17.76 -17.23
C LEU A 402 13.20 17.14 -17.20
N ASP A 403 13.64 16.64 -16.03
CA ASP A 403 14.91 15.94 -15.85
C ASP A 403 14.96 14.64 -16.68
N ASP A 404 13.93 13.80 -16.58
CA ASP A 404 13.82 12.56 -17.37
C ASP A 404 13.86 12.83 -18.88
N GLY A 405 13.16 13.88 -19.33
CA GLY A 405 13.19 14.33 -20.71
C GLY A 405 14.59 14.76 -21.16
N ALA A 406 15.30 15.53 -20.32
CA ALA A 406 16.67 15.95 -20.59
C ALA A 406 17.64 14.77 -20.66
N ARG A 407 17.54 13.82 -19.73
CA ARG A 407 18.37 12.60 -19.74
C ARG A 407 18.09 11.71 -20.95
N ALA A 408 16.83 11.57 -21.35
CA ALA A 408 16.45 10.83 -22.55
C ALA A 408 16.99 11.49 -23.83
N GLU A 409 16.93 12.82 -23.91
CA GLU A 409 17.50 13.58 -25.03
C GLU A 409 19.02 13.44 -25.10
N ALA A 410 19.72 13.59 -23.97
CA ALA A 410 21.16 13.41 -23.88
C ALA A 410 21.59 12.00 -24.33
N ALA A 411 20.87 10.97 -23.86
CA ALA A 411 21.10 9.59 -24.26
C ALA A 411 20.88 9.37 -25.77
N ARG A 412 19.87 10.03 -26.37
CA ARG A 412 19.62 9.97 -27.81
C ARG A 412 20.76 10.61 -28.60
N VAL A 413 21.17 11.82 -28.22
CA VAL A 413 22.27 12.55 -28.90
C VAL A 413 23.57 11.75 -28.83
N GLU A 414 23.87 11.14 -27.70
CA GLU A 414 25.08 10.32 -27.54
C GLU A 414 25.00 9.03 -28.38
N ALA A 415 23.83 8.38 -28.45
CA ALA A 415 23.62 7.23 -29.31
C ALA A 415 23.77 7.58 -30.80
N GLU A 416 23.28 8.75 -31.23
CA GLU A 416 23.47 9.27 -32.59
C GLU A 416 24.95 9.55 -32.89
N ARG A 417 25.68 10.16 -31.95
CA ARG A 417 27.12 10.41 -32.07
C ARG A 417 27.92 9.12 -32.24
N LEU A 418 27.63 8.11 -31.42
CA LEU A 418 28.28 6.80 -31.48
C LEU A 418 27.96 6.08 -32.81
N ALA A 419 26.72 6.19 -33.30
CA ALA A 419 26.33 5.64 -34.60
C ALA A 419 27.07 6.32 -35.76
N ASP A 420 27.22 7.65 -35.73
CA ASP A 420 27.97 8.42 -36.73
C ASP A 420 29.47 8.13 -36.71
N GLU A 421 30.06 7.89 -35.53
CA GLU A 421 31.45 7.46 -35.39
C GLU A 421 31.67 6.05 -35.94
N ALA A 422 30.78 5.11 -35.62
CA ALA A 422 30.82 3.76 -36.18
C ALA A 422 30.68 3.78 -37.71
N TYR A 423 29.78 4.61 -38.25
CA TYR A 423 29.60 4.78 -39.69
C TYR A 423 30.85 5.36 -40.37
N ARG A 424 31.48 6.38 -39.78
CA ARG A 424 32.73 6.96 -40.31
C ARG A 424 33.90 5.98 -40.24
N ALA A 425 34.03 5.22 -39.17
CA ALA A 425 35.05 4.17 -39.03
C ALA A 425 34.87 3.07 -40.10
N GLU A 426 33.64 2.68 -40.38
CA GLU A 426 33.33 1.69 -41.42
C GLU A 426 33.61 2.22 -42.83
N GLN A 427 33.29 3.49 -43.12
CA GLN A 427 33.67 4.12 -44.39
C GLN A 427 35.19 4.17 -44.59
N LEU A 428 35.95 4.49 -43.54
CA LEU A 428 37.42 4.48 -43.58
C LEU A 428 37.95 3.06 -43.84
N ARG A 429 37.37 2.03 -43.22
CA ARG A 429 37.73 0.63 -43.49
C ARG A 429 37.50 0.25 -44.94
N ILE A 430 36.33 0.56 -45.50
CA ILE A 430 35.99 0.29 -46.91
C ILE A 430 36.95 1.03 -47.85
N ALA A 431 37.29 2.29 -47.55
CA ALA A 431 38.24 3.06 -48.34
C ALA A 431 39.67 2.47 -48.29
N GLN A 432 40.10 1.99 -47.12
CA GLN A 432 41.39 1.31 -46.94
C GLN A 432 41.44 0.00 -47.73
N GLU A 433 40.39 -0.83 -47.66
CA GLU A 433 40.28 -2.08 -48.42
C GLU A 433 40.29 -1.84 -49.93
N ALA A 434 39.62 -0.77 -50.39
CA ALA A 434 39.66 -0.38 -51.79
C ALA A 434 41.06 0.09 -52.23
N ALA A 435 41.78 0.84 -51.39
CA ALA A 435 43.14 1.29 -51.66
C ALA A 435 44.14 0.12 -51.70
N ASP A 436 44.01 -0.84 -50.77
CA ASP A 436 44.84 -2.04 -50.73
C ASP A 436 44.56 -2.96 -51.94
N ALA A 437 43.30 -3.08 -52.36
CA ALA A 437 42.94 -3.80 -53.58
C ALA A 437 43.53 -3.14 -54.84
N GLN A 438 43.49 -1.80 -54.94
CA GLN A 438 44.13 -1.07 -56.05
C GLN A 438 45.65 -1.26 -56.06
N LYS A 439 46.29 -1.24 -54.88
CA LYS A 439 47.72 -1.50 -54.75
C LYS A 439 48.09 -2.92 -55.16
N ALA A 440 47.31 -3.92 -54.77
CA ALA A 440 47.52 -5.31 -55.17
C ALA A 440 47.39 -5.50 -56.69
N ILE A 441 46.45 -4.81 -57.34
CA ILE A 441 46.30 -4.80 -58.80
C ILE A 441 47.49 -4.11 -59.48
N ALA A 442 47.96 -2.97 -58.94
CA ALA A 442 49.12 -2.26 -59.46
C ALA A 442 50.42 -3.08 -59.33
N ASP A 443 50.62 -3.75 -58.19
CA ASP A 443 51.77 -4.65 -57.95
C ASP A 443 51.71 -5.89 -58.86
N ALA A 444 50.53 -6.41 -59.16
CA ALA A 444 50.34 -7.50 -60.13
C ALA A 444 50.68 -7.05 -61.56
N LEU A 445 50.25 -5.86 -61.98
CA LEU A 445 50.62 -5.29 -63.28
C LEU A 445 52.14 -5.01 -63.39
N ALA A 446 52.77 -4.55 -62.31
CA ALA A 446 54.21 -4.32 -62.29
C ALA A 446 55.02 -5.63 -62.42
N LYS A 447 54.55 -6.72 -61.80
CA LYS A 447 55.13 -8.06 -61.96
C LYS A 447 54.95 -8.65 -63.36
N GLU A 448 53.83 -8.37 -64.04
CA GLU A 448 53.66 -8.75 -65.45
C GLU A 448 54.60 -7.95 -66.38
N ALA A 449 54.90 -6.69 -66.07
CA ALA A 449 55.87 -5.89 -66.81
C ALA A 449 57.33 -6.38 -66.61
N GLU A 450 57.67 -6.96 -65.45
CA GLU A 450 59.00 -7.57 -65.21
C GLU A 450 59.17 -8.96 -65.83
N ASN A 451 58.08 -9.72 -66.05
CA ASN A 451 58.13 -11.08 -66.61
C ASN A 451 58.09 -11.14 -68.16
N GLY A 452 58.16 -10.00 -68.84
CA GLY A 452 58.10 -9.90 -70.30
C GLY A 452 59.41 -10.16 -71.06
N ASN A 453 60.36 -10.97 -70.56
CA ASN A 453 61.54 -11.34 -71.36
C ASN A 453 62.09 -12.75 -71.07
N ASN A 454 62.21 -13.52 -72.16
CA ASN A 454 62.92 -14.81 -72.37
C ASN A 454 62.23 -16.15 -72.03
N ASN A 455 61.49 -16.64 -73.01
CA ASN A 455 61.79 -17.78 -73.90
C ASN A 455 62.72 -18.93 -73.43
N GLY A 456 62.19 -20.16 -73.59
CA GLY A 456 62.92 -21.38 -73.97
C GLY A 456 63.05 -22.45 -72.86
N GLY A 457 62.55 -23.68 -72.97
CA GLY A 457 61.88 -24.42 -74.03
C GLY A 457 61.97 -25.94 -73.74
N ASP A 458 60.97 -26.69 -74.21
CA ASP A 458 60.95 -28.14 -74.54
C ASP A 458 61.10 -29.19 -73.42
N ASN A 459 60.42 -30.36 -73.38
CA ASN A 459 59.60 -31.06 -74.38
C ASN A 459 58.78 -32.24 -73.75
N SER A 460 57.78 -32.74 -74.51
CA SER A 460 57.25 -34.14 -74.58
C SER A 460 55.86 -34.50 -74.01
N SER A 461 54.91 -34.71 -74.96
CA SER A 461 53.82 -35.73 -75.09
C SER A 461 52.94 -36.10 -73.88
N ASP A 462 51.61 -36.20 -73.92
CA ASP A 462 50.67 -36.62 -74.99
C ASP A 462 49.20 -36.30 -74.59
N ASP A 463 48.35 -36.22 -75.62
CA ASP A 463 46.88 -36.48 -75.68
C ASP A 463 45.79 -35.46 -75.19
N LYS A 464 45.08 -34.92 -76.21
CA LYS A 464 43.62 -34.68 -76.41
C LYS A 464 42.83 -33.50 -75.78
N GLU A 465 42.18 -32.76 -76.71
CA GLU A 465 40.84 -32.13 -76.71
C GLU A 465 40.49 -31.13 -75.57
N THR A 466 39.99 -29.89 -75.76
CA THR A 466 39.13 -29.29 -76.80
C THR A 466 39.08 -27.76 -76.63
N GLY A 467 39.11 -27.00 -77.75
CA GLY A 467 38.40 -25.71 -77.91
C GLY A 467 39.06 -24.41 -77.44
N SER A 468 39.94 -23.82 -78.27
CA SER A 468 40.31 -22.39 -78.19
C SER A 468 40.44 -21.77 -79.59
N SER A 469 39.72 -20.68 -79.82
CA SER A 469 39.93 -19.57 -80.78
C SER A 469 38.75 -18.61 -80.54
N ASP A 470 38.83 -17.29 -80.51
CA ASP A 470 39.89 -16.31 -80.72
C ASP A 470 39.29 -15.01 -80.16
N ILE A 471 40.02 -14.26 -79.32
CA ILE A 471 39.82 -12.80 -79.29
C ILE A 471 41.16 -12.12 -79.02
N GLY A 472 41.91 -11.99 -80.11
CA GLY A 472 43.05 -11.10 -80.17
C GLY A 472 42.60 -9.65 -80.28
N SER A 473 43.38 -8.77 -79.62
CA SER A 473 43.64 -7.39 -80.03
C SER A 473 42.49 -6.39 -79.91
N TRP A 474 42.10 -5.98 -78.69
CA TRP A 474 41.83 -4.58 -78.31
C TRP A 474 42.05 -4.46 -76.79
N GLY A 475 43.32 -4.31 -76.41
CA GLY A 475 43.74 -4.17 -75.01
C GLY A 475 43.38 -2.80 -74.40
N PRO A 476 43.89 -2.54 -73.21
CA PRO A 476 43.30 -2.14 -71.92
C PRO A 476 42.24 -1.02 -71.82
N PHE A 477 41.83 -0.34 -72.90
CA PHE A 477 40.93 0.83 -72.80
C PHE A 477 39.47 0.50 -72.47
N ALA A 478 38.97 -0.67 -72.88
CA ALA A 478 37.60 -1.10 -72.58
C ALA A 478 37.41 -1.48 -71.10
N ALA A 479 38.44 -2.03 -70.46
CA ALA A 479 38.42 -2.37 -69.04
C ALA A 479 38.48 -1.12 -68.15
N ILE A 480 39.28 -0.12 -68.53
CA ILE A 480 39.38 1.15 -67.82
C ILE A 480 38.08 1.97 -67.94
N ALA A 481 37.44 1.99 -69.11
CA ALA A 481 36.15 2.66 -69.29
C ALA A 481 35.01 1.99 -68.49
N ALA A 482 35.02 0.66 -68.38
CA ALA A 482 34.05 -0.08 -67.57
C ALA A 482 34.23 0.16 -66.06
N ILE A 483 35.47 0.32 -65.61
CA ILE A 483 35.79 0.60 -64.19
C ILE A 483 35.47 2.06 -63.84
N ILE A 484 35.75 3.03 -64.72
CA ILE A 484 35.36 4.43 -64.52
C ILE A 484 33.82 4.59 -64.53
N ALA A 485 33.11 3.87 -65.40
CA ALA A 485 31.65 3.86 -65.43
C ALA A 485 31.04 3.20 -64.16
N ALA A 486 31.69 2.16 -63.61
CA ALA A 486 31.28 1.54 -62.36
C ALA A 486 31.52 2.44 -61.13
N ILE A 487 32.60 3.23 -61.12
CA ILE A 487 32.88 4.22 -60.07
C ILE A 487 31.89 5.41 -60.15
N ALA A 488 31.52 5.85 -61.34
CA ALA A 488 30.53 6.92 -61.53
C ALA A 488 29.08 6.49 -61.19
N ALA A 489 28.76 5.20 -61.29
CA ALA A 489 27.45 4.65 -60.91
C ALA A 489 27.26 4.50 -59.39
N ILE A 490 28.35 4.46 -58.61
CA ILE A 490 28.33 4.33 -57.15
C ILE A 490 28.30 5.71 -56.45
N PHE A 491 28.76 6.78 -57.12
CA PHE A 491 28.81 8.15 -56.56
C PHE A 491 28.27 9.22 -57.52
N PRO A 492 26.96 9.56 -57.46
CA PRO A 492 26.38 10.61 -58.32
C PRO A 492 26.94 12.01 -58.05
N PHE A 493 27.51 12.24 -56.85
CA PHE A 493 27.94 13.56 -56.36
C PHE A 493 29.32 14.02 -56.87
N LEU A 494 30.09 13.15 -57.55
CA LEU A 494 31.40 13.53 -58.12
C LEU A 494 31.30 14.18 -59.52
N SER A 495 30.13 14.19 -60.14
CA SER A 495 29.91 14.81 -61.47
C SER A 495 29.89 16.35 -61.45
N GLY A 496 29.85 16.98 -60.27
CA GLY A 496 29.82 18.44 -60.10
C GLY A 496 31.17 19.14 -60.06
N ILE A 497 32.30 18.42 -59.99
CA ILE A 497 33.64 19.01 -59.78
C ILE A 497 34.66 18.49 -60.80
N VAL A 498 34.36 18.49 -62.10
CA VAL A 498 35.44 18.50 -63.13
C VAL A 498 34.95 19.29 -64.34
N LYS A 499 35.37 20.55 -64.46
CA LYS A 499 35.44 21.25 -65.76
C LYS A 499 36.74 20.83 -66.43
N PHE A 500 36.64 20.14 -67.57
CA PHE A 500 37.40 20.40 -68.80
C PHE A 500 36.60 19.93 -70.00
#